data_AF-A0A351DQ22-F1
#
_entry.id   AF-A0A351DQ22-F1
#
_cell.length_a   1.000
_cell.length_b   1.000
_cell.length_c   1.000
_cell.angle_alpha   90.00
_cell.angle_beta   90.00
_cell.angle_gamma   90.00
#
_symmetry.space_group_name_H-M   'P 1'
#
loop_
_entity.id
_entity.type
_entity.pdbx_description
1 polymer ?
#
loop_
_entity_poly.entity_id
_entity_poly.type
_entity_poly.pdbx_seq_one_letter_code
_entity_poly.pdbx_strand_id
1 'polypeptide(L)'
;MNKFKRVALIGRSAHQQAVETISRLIDYLRDQGLEVWIEDEIADVGEFSGLPHCALEHIGQKVDLAIVVGGDGSLLGASRALARFDTPVLGINRGTLG
;
A
#
# COMPACT_ATOMS: atom_id res chain seq x y z
N MET A 1 -11.64 -2.14 -20.01
CA MET A 1 -11.62 -3.06 -18.86
C MET A 1 -10.62 -2.51 -17.86
N ASN A 2 -11.00 -2.27 -16.60
CA ASN A 2 -10.07 -1.67 -15.64
C ASN A 2 -8.98 -2.70 -15.27
N LYS A 3 -7.70 -2.37 -15.50
CA LYS A 3 -6.57 -3.29 -15.33
C LYS A 3 -6.31 -3.65 -13.86
N PHE A 4 -6.73 -2.79 -12.94
CA PHE A 4 -6.56 -2.94 -11.51
C PHE A 4 -7.93 -2.94 -10.85
N LYS A 5 -8.20 -3.94 -10.00
CA LYS A 5 -9.42 -4.05 -9.19
C LYS A 5 -9.10 -4.08 -7.70
N ARG A 6 -7.96 -4.66 -7.34
CA ARG A 6 -7.45 -4.76 -5.96
C ARG A 6 -6.13 -4.02 -5.86
N VAL A 7 -6.04 -3.09 -4.92
CA VAL A 7 -4.86 -2.26 -4.70
C VAL A 7 -4.41 -2.42 -3.25
N ALA A 8 -3.13 -2.76 -3.05
CA ALA A 8 -2.53 -2.73 -1.72
C ALA A 8 -1.92 -1.36 -1.43
N LEU A 9 -2.07 -0.90 -0.19
CA LEU A 9 -1.36 0.25 0.36
C LEU A 9 -0.34 -0.25 1.39
N ILE A 10 0.92 0.12 1.18
CA ILE A 10 2.05 -0.27 2.02
C ILE A 10 2.66 1.01 2.58
N GLY A 11 2.92 1.03 3.88
CA GLY A 11 3.56 2.15 4.54
C GLY A 11 4.07 1.74 5.91
N ARG A 12 4.50 2.72 6.70
CA ARG A 12 4.96 2.50 8.08
C ARG A 12 4.08 3.25 9.05
N SER A 13 3.53 2.56 10.05
CA SER A 13 2.68 3.15 11.09
C SER A 13 3.41 4.20 11.92
N ALA A 14 4.73 4.08 12.08
CA ALA A 14 5.57 5.06 12.76
C ALA A 14 5.67 6.42 12.04
N HIS A 15 5.29 6.51 10.76
CA HIS A 15 5.39 7.73 9.96
C HIS A 15 4.01 8.37 9.75
N GLN A 16 3.67 9.36 10.59
CA GLN A 16 2.35 10.01 10.57
C GLN A 16 1.95 10.57 9.19
N GLN A 17 2.88 11.18 8.44
CA GLN A 17 2.58 11.68 7.08
C GLN A 17 2.26 10.57 6.08
N ALA A 18 2.85 9.39 6.25
CA ALA A 18 2.55 8.23 5.43
C ALA A 18 1.15 7.71 5.75
N VAL A 19 0.81 7.59 7.04
CA VAL A 19 -0.53 7.21 7.51
C VAL A 19 -1.59 8.16 6.97
N GLU A 20 -1.40 9.48 7.09
CA GLU A 20 -2.33 10.48 6.55
C GLU A 20 -2.53 10.33 5.03
N THR A 21 -1.47 10.05 4.30
CA THR A 21 -1.55 9.85 2.85
C THR A 21 -2.27 8.55 2.50
N ILE A 22 -2.01 7.47 3.24
CA ILE A 22 -2.70 6.19 3.09
C ILE A 22 -4.19 6.36 3.33
N SER A 23 -4.59 7.09 4.38
CA SER A 23 -5.99 7.43 4.67
C SER A 23 -6.70 8.06 3.48
N ARG A 24 -6.12 9.14 2.94
CA ARG A 24 -6.65 9.82 1.74
C ARG A 24 -6.71 8.92 0.52
N LEU A 25 -5.74 8.02 0.36
CA LEU A 25 -5.73 7.05 -0.73
C LEU A 25 -6.82 5.99 -0.57
N ILE A 26 -7.09 5.52 0.65
CA ILE A 26 -8.18 4.56 0.91
C ILE A 26 -9.50 5.15 0.43
N ASP A 27 -9.81 6.38 0.85
CA ASP A 27 -11.06 7.05 0.47
C ASP A 27 -11.15 7.24 -1.05
N TYR A 28 -10.08 7.76 -1.67
CA TYR A 28 -10.02 7.96 -3.11
C TYR A 28 -10.20 6.66 -3.89
N LEU A 29 -9.48 5.60 -3.55
CA LEU A 29 -9.54 4.33 -4.28
C LEU A 29 -10.89 3.63 -4.11
N ARG A 30 -11.50 3.72 -2.92
CA ARG A 30 -12.85 3.18 -2.67
C ARG A 30 -13.92 3.95 -3.46
N ASP A 31 -13.82 5.26 -3.57
CA ASP A 31 -14.71 6.08 -4.40
C ASP A 31 -14.61 5.70 -5.89
N GLN A 32 -13.43 5.27 -6.34
CA GLN A 32 -13.23 4.70 -7.69
C GLN A 32 -13.72 3.24 -7.83
N GLY A 33 -14.33 2.66 -6.79
CA GLY A 33 -14.85 1.29 -6.79
C GLY A 33 -13.78 0.21 -6.72
N LEU A 34 -12.58 0.55 -6.23
CA LEU A 34 -11.48 -0.40 -6.06
C LEU A 34 -11.50 -1.03 -4.67
N GLU A 35 -11.13 -2.31 -4.60
CA GLU A 35 -10.92 -3.01 -3.34
C GLU A 35 -9.54 -2.65 -2.79
N VAL A 36 -9.51 -2.12 -1.58
CA VAL A 36 -8.27 -1.68 -0.94
C VAL A 36 -7.83 -2.70 0.10
N TRP A 37 -6.58 -3.14 -0.04
CA TRP A 37 -5.85 -3.95 0.93
C TRP A 37 -4.80 -3.10 1.62
N ILE A 38 -4.43 -3.48 2.84
CA ILE A 38 -3.33 -2.85 3.57
C ILE A 38 -2.32 -3.90 4.02
N GLU A 39 -1.10 -3.46 4.32
CA GLU A 39 -0.06 -4.31 4.90
C GLU A 39 -0.20 -4.37 6.43
N ASP A 40 0.20 -5.48 7.05
CA ASP A 40 0.05 -5.72 8.49
C ASP A 40 0.70 -4.62 9.36
N GLU A 41 1.83 -4.02 8.95
CA GLU A 41 2.54 -2.94 9.67
C GLU A 41 1.68 -1.69 9.89
N ILE A 42 0.64 -1.49 9.07
CA ILE A 42 -0.29 -0.37 9.21
C ILE A 42 -1.70 -0.81 9.65
N ALA A 43 -2.00 -2.10 9.73
CA ALA A 43 -3.33 -2.59 10.08
C ALA A 43 -3.77 -2.23 11.51
N ASP A 44 -2.82 -2.07 12.43
CA ASP A 44 -3.08 -1.66 13.82
C ASP A 44 -3.45 -0.17 13.97
N VAL A 45 -3.33 0.63 12.90
CA VAL A 45 -3.81 2.01 12.92
C VAL A 45 -5.34 1.97 12.95
N GLY A 46 -5.96 2.44 14.03
CA GLY A 46 -7.40 2.29 14.26
C GLY A 46 -8.30 2.83 13.14
N GLU A 47 -7.82 3.82 12.38
CA GLU A 47 -8.51 4.36 11.20
C GLU A 47 -8.65 3.34 10.05
N PHE A 48 -7.78 2.33 10.00
CA PHE A 48 -7.75 1.31 8.95
C PHE A 48 -8.44 0.00 9.36
N SER A 49 -9.10 -0.01 10.53
CA SER A 49 -9.83 -1.17 11.03
C SER A 49 -10.89 -1.64 10.03
N GLY A 50 -10.98 -2.97 9.86
CA GLY A 50 -11.94 -3.61 8.95
C GLY A 50 -11.51 -3.66 7.48
N LEU A 51 -10.32 -3.14 7.12
CA LEU A 51 -9.71 -3.39 5.82
C LEU A 51 -9.10 -4.80 5.74
N PRO A 52 -9.18 -5.48 4.59
CA PRO A 52 -8.44 -6.70 4.38
C PRO A 52 -6.93 -6.39 4.43
N HIS A 53 -6.20 -7.21 5.16
CA HIS A 53 -4.76 -7.05 5.37
C HIS A 53 -4.05 -8.39 5.34
N CYS A 54 -2.76 -8.34 4.98
CA CYS A 54 -1.86 -9.47 5.10
C CYS A 54 -0.40 -8.99 5.08
N ALA A 55 0.49 -9.84 5.57
CA ALA A 55 1.92 -9.61 5.51
C ALA A 55 2.38 -9.27 4.08
N LEU A 56 3.35 -8.36 3.97
CA LEU A 56 3.93 -7.89 2.71
C LEU A 56 4.27 -9.01 1.70
N GLU A 57 4.74 -10.16 2.19
CA GLU A 57 5.12 -11.32 1.38
C GLU A 57 3.94 -12.01 0.68
N HIS A 58 2.72 -11.80 1.19
CA HIS A 58 1.49 -12.37 0.63
C HIS A 58 0.71 -11.37 -0.22
N ILE A 59 0.96 -10.06 -0.07
CA ILE A 59 0.27 -8.99 -0.80
C ILE A 59 0.26 -9.24 -2.32
N GLY A 60 1.40 -9.61 -2.91
CA GLY A 60 1.52 -9.80 -4.35
C GLY A 60 0.64 -10.92 -4.93
N GLN A 61 0.14 -11.84 -4.10
CA GLN A 61 -0.81 -12.87 -4.52
C GLN A 61 -2.27 -12.39 -4.48
N LYS A 62 -2.53 -11.28 -3.79
CA LYS A 62 -3.89 -10.79 -3.48
C LYS A 62 -4.29 -9.60 -4.32
N VAL A 63 -3.34 -8.81 -4.81
CA VAL A 63 -3.62 -7.52 -5.45
C VAL A 63 -3.06 -7.43 -6.86
N ASP A 64 -3.62 -6.50 -7.63
CA ASP A 64 -3.23 -6.24 -9.01
C ASP A 64 -2.22 -5.07 -9.11
N LEU A 65 -2.11 -4.26 -8.04
CA LEU A 65 -1.21 -3.13 -7.89
C LEU A 65 -0.84 -2.95 -6.40
N ALA A 66 0.42 -2.64 -6.12
CA ALA A 66 0.85 -2.20 -4.80
C ALA A 66 1.31 -0.74 -4.85
N ILE A 67 0.80 0.09 -3.93
CA ILE A 67 1.21 1.48 -3.75
C ILE A 67 1.99 1.57 -2.45
N VAL A 68 3.21 2.09 -2.52
CA VAL A 68 4.12 2.23 -1.38
C VAL A 68 4.20 3.70 -1.01
N VAL A 69 3.81 4.05 0.21
CA VAL A 69 3.88 5.40 0.74
C VAL A 69 5.04 5.47 1.74
N GLY A 70 6.09 6.22 1.40
CA GLY A 70 7.29 6.30 2.22
C GLY A 70 8.47 6.92 1.47
N GLY A 71 9.69 6.48 1.78
CA GLY A 71 10.89 6.83 1.02
C GLY A 71 11.43 5.64 0.21
N ASP A 72 12.63 5.81 -0.35
CA ASP A 72 13.26 4.78 -1.19
C ASP A 72 13.48 3.45 -0.45
N GLY A 73 13.80 3.51 0.84
CA GLY A 73 13.93 2.29 1.66
C GLY A 73 12.63 1.49 1.75
N SER A 74 11.48 2.16 1.85
CA SER A 74 10.16 1.52 1.83
C SER A 74 9.86 0.93 0.45
N LEU A 75 10.13 1.70 -0.61
CA LEU A 75 9.91 1.25 -1.99
C LEU A 75 10.78 0.03 -2.32
N LEU A 76 12.08 0.08 -2.04
CA LEU A 76 12.99 -1.05 -2.26
C LEU A 76 12.60 -2.29 -1.45
N GLY A 77 12.18 -2.09 -0.19
CA GLY A 77 11.69 -3.17 0.67
C GLY A 77 10.48 -3.88 0.06
N ALA A 78 9.48 -3.11 -0.34
CA ALA A 78 8.26 -3.60 -0.98
C ALA A 78 8.54 -4.23 -2.35
N SER A 79 9.27 -3.55 -3.24
CA SER A 79 9.63 -4.06 -4.56
C SER A 79 10.37 -5.40 -4.47
N ARG A 80 11.29 -5.56 -3.52
CA ARG A 80 11.99 -6.83 -3.32
C ARG A 80 11.05 -7.96 -2.87
N ALA A 81 10.11 -7.68 -1.98
CA ALA A 81 9.13 -8.68 -1.55
C ALA A 81 8.18 -9.08 -2.69
N LEU A 82 7.76 -8.10 -3.50
CA LEU A 82 6.78 -8.25 -4.56
C LEU A 82 7.35 -8.71 -5.91
N ALA A 83 8.68 -8.64 -6.10
CA ALA A 83 9.36 -9.00 -7.36
C ALA A 83 9.05 -10.41 -7.87
N ARG A 84 8.62 -11.32 -6.99
CA ARG A 84 8.28 -12.71 -7.33
C ARG A 84 6.85 -12.91 -7.87
N PHE A 85 6.01 -11.87 -7.87
CA PHE A 85 4.57 -11.97 -8.17
C PHE A 85 4.14 -11.15 -9.40
N ASP A 86 5.09 -10.54 -10.14
CA ASP A 86 4.82 -9.61 -11.25
C ASP A 86 3.85 -8.46 -10.92
N THR A 87 3.62 -8.21 -9.62
CA THR A 87 2.75 -7.14 -9.14
C THR A 87 3.43 -5.80 -9.39
N PRO A 88 2.86 -4.89 -10.18
CA PRO A 88 3.42 -3.56 -10.37
C PRO A 88 3.44 -2.80 -9.04
N VAL A 89 4.49 -2.01 -8.84
CA VAL A 89 4.71 -1.20 -7.64
C VAL A 89 4.75 0.27 -8.01
N LEU A 90 3.95 1.08 -7.33
CA LEU A 90 3.92 2.54 -7.45
C LEU A 90 4.42 3.17 -6.15
N GLY A 91 5.50 3.93 -6.21
CA GLY A 91 6.02 4.69 -5.06
C GLY A 91 5.41 6.08 -4.96
N ILE A 92 4.95 6.45 -3.76
CA ILE A 92 4.58 7.82 -3.38
C ILE A 92 5.58 8.26 -2.32
N ASN A 93 6.43 9.23 -2.70
CA ASN A 93 7.45 9.73 -1.80
C ASN A 93 6.83 10.69 -0.76
N ARG A 94 7.03 10.39 0.52
CA ARG A 94 6.64 11.21 1.68
C ARG A 94 7.83 11.44 2.62
N GLY A 95 8.95 11.88 2.06
CA GLY A 95 10.15 12.34 2.75
C GLY A 95 10.74 13.61 2.11
N THR A 96 12.02 13.89 2.35
CA THR A 96 12.80 14.83 1.53
C THR A 96 13.14 14.18 0.19
N LEU A 97 13.11 14.95 -0.89
CA LEU A 97 13.51 14.50 -2.22
C LEU A 97 14.91 13.83 -2.14
N GLY A 98 14.99 12.56 -2.55
CA GLY A 98 16.24 11.81 -2.69
C GLY A 98 16.98 12.17 -3.98
#